data_AF-A0A955NXK0-F1
#
_entry.id   AF-A0A955NXK0-F1
#
_cell.length_a   1.000
_cell.length_b   1.000
_cell.length_c   1.000
_cell.angle_alpha   90.00
_cell.angle_beta   90.00
_cell.angle_gamma   90.00
#
_symmetry.space_group_name_H-M   'P 1'
#
loop_
_entity.id
_entity.type
_entity.pdbx_description
1 polymer ?
#
loop_
_entity_poly.entity_id
_entity_poly.type
_entity_poly.pdbx_seq_one_letter_code
_entity_poly.pdbx_strand_id
1 'polypeptide(L)'
;ECPTGVTTSDPDLRRGLVVEEKWVRVKNYHASVIDEFLGLLAAAGVRDLTELNRRKIYKRTSSRKIEGFDELYPEVEPGAYLKNLSASRI
;
A
#
# COMPACT_ATOMS: atom_id res chain seq x y z
N GLU A 1 10.25 3.50 23.09
CA GLU A 1 10.62 2.07 23.03
C GLU A 1 9.45 1.23 22.52
N CYS A 2 9.71 0.05 21.96
CA CYS A 2 8.69 -0.84 21.37
C CYS A 2 8.25 -1.90 22.39
N PRO A 3 7.03 -1.84 22.94
CA PRO A 3 6.58 -2.74 24.01
C PRO A 3 6.39 -4.19 23.53
N THR A 4 6.24 -4.40 22.22
CA THR A 4 6.06 -5.74 21.61
C THR A 4 7.38 -6.41 21.22
N GLY A 5 8.52 -5.78 21.52
CA GLY A 5 9.84 -6.36 21.28
C GLY A 5 10.31 -6.38 19.82
N VAL A 6 9.52 -5.86 18.87
CA VAL A 6 9.81 -6.01 17.42
C VAL A 6 10.96 -5.11 16.96
N THR A 7 11.00 -3.86 17.43
CA THR A 7 12.01 -2.87 17.02
C THR A 7 12.79 -2.33 18.21
N THR A 8 12.89 -3.11 19.29
CA THR A 8 13.60 -2.72 20.52
C THR A 8 15.02 -3.26 20.54
N SER A 9 15.94 -2.51 21.17
CA SER A 9 17.28 -2.99 21.52
C SER A 9 17.33 -3.59 22.94
N ASP A 10 16.27 -3.39 23.73
CA ASP A 10 16.18 -3.91 25.10
C ASP A 10 15.99 -5.45 25.09
N PRO A 11 16.91 -6.22 25.70
CA PRO A 11 16.80 -7.68 25.76
C PRO A 11 15.58 -8.17 26.55
N ASP A 12 15.07 -7.41 27.52
CA ASP A 12 13.91 -7.80 28.33
C ASP A 12 12.62 -7.77 27.50
N LEU A 13 12.44 -6.71 26.71
CA LEU A 13 11.31 -6.57 25.80
C LEU A 13 11.39 -7.55 24.62
N ARG A 14 12.60 -7.91 24.15
CA ARG A 14 12.77 -8.89 23.06
C ARG A 14 12.35 -10.30 23.47
N ARG A 15 12.46 -10.68 24.74
CA ARG A 15 12.00 -12.01 25.22
C ARG A 15 10.50 -12.24 25.02
N GLY A 16 9.70 -11.19 24.98
CA GLY A 16 8.26 -11.28 24.70
C GLY A 16 7.92 -11.60 23.23
N LEU A 17 8.89 -11.55 22.32
CA LEU A 17 8.71 -11.88 20.91
C LEU A 17 8.94 -13.38 20.66
N VAL A 18 7.87 -14.18 20.80
CA VAL A 18 7.90 -15.63 20.54
C VAL A 18 7.73 -15.89 19.03
N VAL A 19 8.80 -16.27 18.35
CA VAL A 19 8.81 -16.42 16.88
C VAL A 19 7.92 -17.59 16.45
N GLU A 20 7.98 -18.69 17.20
CA GLU A 20 7.29 -19.96 16.98
C GLU A 20 5.76 -19.81 16.96
N GLU A 21 5.22 -18.80 17.64
CA GLU A 21 3.80 -18.45 17.59
C GLU A 21 3.51 -17.39 16.53
N LYS A 22 4.40 -16.40 16.41
CA LYS A 22 4.17 -15.23 15.55
C LYS A 22 4.12 -15.61 14.07
N TRP A 23 4.93 -16.56 13.60
CA TRP A 23 4.93 -16.94 12.19
C TRP A 23 3.56 -17.51 11.75
N VAL A 24 2.89 -18.28 12.61
CA VAL A 24 1.55 -18.84 12.33
C VAL A 24 0.55 -17.71 12.15
N ARG A 25 0.58 -16.72 13.06
CA ARG A 25 -0.30 -15.56 13.01
C ARG A 25 -0.07 -14.71 11.76
N VAL A 26 1.19 -14.49 11.38
CA VAL A 26 1.55 -13.74 10.16
C VAL A 26 1.07 -14.48 8.90
N LYS A 27 1.27 -15.80 8.83
CA LYS A 27 0.78 -16.64 7.72
C LYS A 27 -0.74 -16.53 7.59
N ASN A 28 -1.47 -16.70 8.69
CA ASN A 28 -2.93 -16.65 8.69
C ASN A 28 -3.44 -15.26 8.31
N TYR A 29 -2.84 -14.20 8.87
CA TYR A 29 -3.17 -12.82 8.51
C TYR A 29 -2.96 -12.55 7.01
N HIS A 30 -1.82 -12.94 6.45
CA HIS A 30 -1.55 -12.77 5.02
C HIS A 30 -2.57 -13.52 4.16
N ALA A 31 -2.90 -14.76 4.52
CA ALA A 31 -3.91 -15.54 3.79
C ALA A 31 -5.28 -14.83 3.80
N SER A 32 -5.72 -14.33 4.95
CA SER A 32 -6.98 -13.57 5.07
C SER A 32 -6.95 -12.27 4.26
N VAL A 33 -5.85 -11.52 4.28
CA VAL A 33 -5.71 -10.29 3.48
C VAL A 33 -5.86 -10.57 1.99
N ILE A 34 -5.25 -11.66 1.49
CA ILE A 34 -5.36 -12.03 0.07
C ILE A 34 -6.80 -12.42 -0.28
N ASP A 35 -7.47 -13.21 0.56
CA ASP A 35 -8.86 -13.63 0.34
C ASP A 35 -9.82 -12.42 0.30
N GLU A 36 -9.72 -11.54 1.28
CA GLU A 36 -10.51 -10.30 1.35
C GLU A 36 -10.23 -9.37 0.16
N PHE A 37 -8.96 -9.23 -0.23
CA PHE A 37 -8.57 -8.40 -1.36
C PHE A 37 -9.15 -8.92 -2.68
N LEU A 38 -9.07 -10.24 -2.92
CA LEU A 38 -9.65 -10.86 -4.11
C LEU A 38 -11.19 -10.76 -4.11
N GLY A 39 -11.82 -10.92 -2.95
CA GLY A 39 -13.26 -10.70 -2.79
C GLY A 39 -13.69 -9.28 -3.15
N LEU A 40 -12.93 -8.27 -2.70
CA LEU A 40 -13.16 -6.86 -3.05
C LEU A 40 -13.02 -6.61 -4.56
N LEU A 41 -11.97 -7.16 -5.19
CA LEU A 41 -11.75 -7.03 -6.63
C LEU A 41 -12.87 -7.69 -7.45
N ALA A 42 -13.27 -8.90 -7.06
CA ALA A 42 -14.37 -9.61 -7.70
C ALA A 42 -15.69 -8.82 -7.59
N ALA A 43 -15.98 -8.24 -6.41
CA ALA A 43 -17.14 -7.38 -6.21
C ALA A 43 -17.08 -6.09 -7.05
N ALA A 44 -15.89 -5.57 -7.31
CA ALA A 44 -15.65 -4.44 -8.22
C ALA A 44 -15.67 -4.83 -9.71
N GLY A 45 -15.90 -6.11 -10.04
CA GLY A 45 -15.96 -6.62 -11.42
C GLY A 45 -14.61 -6.84 -12.09
N VAL A 46 -13.51 -6.88 -11.32
CA VAL A 46 -12.15 -7.16 -11.81
C VAL A 46 -11.95 -8.68 -11.82
N ARG A 47 -11.64 -9.26 -13.00
CA ARG A 47 -11.46 -10.72 -13.15
C ARG A 47 -10.00 -11.13 -13.17
N ASP A 48 -9.14 -10.25 -13.66
CA ASP A 48 -7.68 -10.44 -13.67
C ASP A 48 -6.96 -9.23 -13.03
N LEU A 49 -5.87 -9.48 -12.31
CA LEU A 49 -5.10 -8.43 -11.63
C LEU A 49 -4.50 -7.40 -12.59
N THR A 50 -4.26 -7.77 -13.85
CA THR A 50 -3.79 -6.85 -14.89
C THR A 50 -4.82 -5.80 -15.29
N GLU A 51 -6.10 -6.02 -14.98
CA GLU A 51 -7.15 -5.01 -15.18
C GLU A 51 -7.11 -3.90 -14.13
N LEU A 52 -6.40 -4.11 -13.01
CA LEU A 52 -6.27 -3.12 -11.96
C LEU A 52 -5.36 -1.98 -12.43
N ASN A 53 -5.95 -0.81 -12.65
CA ASN A 53 -5.24 0.40 -13.06
C ASN A 53 -5.86 1.64 -12.40
N ARG A 54 -5.22 2.81 -12.58
CA ARG A 54 -5.63 4.07 -11.94
C ARG A 54 -7.08 4.46 -12.22
N ARG A 55 -7.66 4.05 -13.36
CA ARG A 55 -9.07 4.34 -13.72
C ARG A 55 -10.08 3.55 -12.88
N LYS A 56 -9.63 2.54 -12.14
CA LYS A 56 -10.48 1.70 -11.27
C LYS A 56 -10.49 2.17 -9.81
N ILE A 57 -9.72 3.22 -9.46
CA ILE A 57 -9.56 3.69 -8.08
C ILE A 57 -10.06 5.12 -7.97
N TYR A 58 -10.95 5.36 -7.00
CA TYR A 58 -11.51 6.68 -6.71
C TYR A 58 -11.11 7.13 -5.30
N LYS A 59 -10.67 8.38 -5.17
CA LYS A 59 -10.33 9.02 -3.90
C LYS A 59 -11.32 10.13 -3.59
N ARG A 60 -11.84 10.16 -2.37
CA ARG A 60 -12.53 11.33 -1.84
C ARG A 60 -11.49 12.37 -1.40
N THR A 61 -11.36 13.46 -2.13
CA THR A 61 -10.37 14.52 -1.87
C THR A 61 -10.92 15.65 -1.01
N SER A 62 -12.24 15.85 -1.02
CA SER A 62 -12.94 16.74 -0.10
C SER A 62 -14.33 16.19 0.22
N SER A 63 -15.05 16.84 1.14
CA SER A 63 -16.40 16.40 1.54
C SER A 63 -17.38 16.27 0.38
N ARG A 64 -17.16 17.00 -0.73
CA ARG A 64 -18.04 17.01 -1.91
C ARG A 64 -17.35 16.56 -3.19
N LYS A 65 -16.09 16.10 -3.12
CA LYS A 65 -15.31 15.78 -4.33
C LYS A 65 -14.76 14.37 -4.24
N ILE A 66 -15.10 13.57 -5.24
CA ILE A 66 -14.54 12.25 -5.52
C ILE A 66 -13.84 12.36 -6.87
N GLU A 67 -12.58 11.97 -6.93
CA GLU A 67 -11.74 12.07 -8.13
C GLU A 67 -11.14 10.70 -8.45
N GLY A 68 -10.96 10.42 -9.74
CA GLY A 68 -10.25 9.24 -10.20
C GLY A 68 -8.75 9.36 -9.89
N PHE A 69 -8.08 8.24 -9.64
CA PHE A 69 -6.62 8.25 -9.46
C PHE A 69 -5.88 8.62 -10.75
N ASP A 70 -6.48 8.40 -11.91
CA ASP A 70 -5.95 8.81 -13.21
C ASP A 70 -6.00 10.33 -13.41
N GLU A 71 -6.97 11.01 -12.80
CA GLU A 71 -7.03 12.48 -12.77
C GLU A 71 -6.02 13.06 -11.76
N LEU A 72 -5.94 12.46 -10.57
CA LEU A 72 -5.02 12.91 -9.52
C LEU A 72 -3.55 12.62 -9.83
N TYR A 73 -3.28 11.51 -10.52
CA TYR A 73 -1.96 11.01 -10.86
C TYR A 73 -1.94 10.59 -12.34
N PRO A 74 -1.93 11.57 -13.26
CA PRO A 74 -1.94 11.28 -14.69
C PRO A 74 -0.69 10.51 -15.10
N GLU A 75 -0.86 9.68 -16.14
CA GLU A 75 0.26 9.05 -16.79
C GLU A 75 1.14 10.11 -17.44
N VAL A 76 2.45 9.97 -17.26
CA VAL A 76 3.43 10.91 -17.78
C VAL A 76 4.43 10.17 -18.64
N GLU A 77 4.83 10.81 -19.73
CA GLU A 77 5.88 10.30 -20.58
C GLU A 77 7.21 10.22 -19.81
N PRO A 78 8.02 9.17 -20.04
CA PRO A 78 9.37 9.10 -19.48
C PRO A 78 10.15 10.40 -19.72
N GLY A 79 10.68 10.99 -18.65
CA GLY A 79 11.43 12.25 -18.72
C GLY A 79 10.61 13.54 -18.65
N ALA A 80 9.28 13.47 -18.51
CA ALA A 80 8.41 14.65 -18.42
C ALA A 80 8.82 15.67 -17.33
N TYR A 81 9.40 15.20 -16.22
CA TYR A 81 9.82 16.06 -15.10
C TYR A 81 11.27 16.57 -15.19
N LEU A 82 12.05 16.11 -16.17
CA LEU A 82 13.48 16.45 -16.26
C LEU A 82 13.74 17.86 -16.80
N LYS A 83 12.79 18.45 -17.53
CA LYS A 83 12.96 19.75 -18.21
C LYS A 83 13.10 20.94 -17.25
N ASN A 84 12.63 20.82 -16.01
CA ASN A 84 12.67 21.91 -15.01
C ASN A 84 13.88 21.84 -14.08
N LEU A 85 14.67 20.75 -14.12
CA LEU A 85 15.90 20.59 -13.31
C LEU A 85 17.09 21.35 -13.89
N SER A 86 17.08 21.70 -15.19
CA SER A 86 18.14 22.51 -15.80
C SER A 86 18.03 24.01 -15.50
N ALA A 87 16.85 24.50 -15.10
CA ALA A 87 16.61 25.90 -14.75
C ALA A 87 16.91 26.23 -13.27
N SER A 88 17.14 25.22 -12.44
CA SER A 88 17.45 25.35 -11.01
C SER A 88 18.82 24.75 -10.69
N ARG A 89 19.84 25.07 -11.50
CA ARG A 89 21.23 24.95 -11.08
C ARG A 89 21.64 26.27 -10.44
N ILE A 90 21.78 26.22 -9.11
CA ILE A 90 22.63 27.12 -8.31
C ILE A 90 24.07 26.93 -8.78
#